data_AF-A0A4Q5SQW6-F1
#
_entry.id   AF-A0A4Q5SQW6-F1
#
_cell.length_a   1.000
_cell.length_b   1.000
_cell.length_c   1.000
_cell.angle_alpha   90.00
_cell.angle_beta   90.00
_cell.angle_gamma   90.00
#
_symmetry.space_group_name_H-M   'P 1'
#
loop_
_entity.id
_entity.type
_entity.pdbx_description
1 polymer ?
#
loop_
_entity_poly.entity_id
_entity_poly.type
_entity_poly.pdbx_seq_one_letter_code
_entity_poly.pdbx_strand_id
1 'polypeptide(L)'
;ASDPRFATNPARVSHRDVLIPLLTRATLDWAKADLYEALEVAGVPAGPINTVAEVFADPQVLARGLQIVRDGLPGLASPIVIDGERMVSDRASPSRAG
;
A
#
# COMPACT_ATOMS: atom_id res chain seq x y z
N ALA A 1 8.61 23.25 -12.97
CA ALA A 1 7.71 22.85 -14.06
C ALA A 1 7.43 24.08 -14.92
N SER A 2 7.89 24.08 -16.17
CA SER A 2 7.82 25.28 -17.05
C SER A 2 6.76 25.16 -18.14
N ASP A 3 6.18 23.98 -18.33
CA ASP A 3 5.10 23.75 -19.28
C ASP A 3 3.77 24.31 -18.71
N PRO A 4 3.12 25.27 -19.38
CA PRO A 4 1.86 25.85 -18.92
C PRO A 4 0.76 24.81 -18.67
N ARG A 5 0.77 23.68 -19.39
CA ARG A 5 -0.21 22.59 -19.22
C ARG A 5 -0.15 21.94 -17.85
N PHE A 6 0.98 22.03 -17.15
CA PHE A 6 1.22 21.29 -15.89
C PHE A 6 1.53 22.20 -14.69
N ALA A 7 1.58 23.52 -14.89
CA ALA A 7 1.99 24.50 -13.89
C ALA A 7 1.10 24.53 -12.64
N THR A 8 -0.21 24.31 -12.80
CA THR A 8 -1.18 24.32 -11.70
C THR A 8 -1.91 22.98 -11.59
N ASN A 9 -2.50 22.70 -10.43
CA ASN A 9 -3.27 21.47 -10.25
C ASN A 9 -4.47 21.37 -11.20
N PRO A 10 -5.31 22.42 -11.37
CA PRO A 10 -6.39 22.38 -12.35
C PRO A 10 -5.87 22.13 -13.77
N ALA A 11 -4.77 22.76 -14.17
CA ALA A 11 -4.18 22.54 -15.49
C ALA A 11 -3.74 21.07 -15.69
N ARG A 12 -3.11 20.46 -14.69
CA ARG A 12 -2.74 19.03 -14.71
C ARG A 12 -3.95 18.11 -14.82
N VAL A 13 -5.06 18.45 -14.16
CA VAL A 13 -6.30 17.66 -14.23
C VAL A 13 -6.92 17.78 -15.63
N SER A 14 -7.00 18.99 -16.19
CA SER A 14 -7.56 19.21 -17.54
C SER A 14 -6.74 18.56 -18.65
N HIS A 15 -5.43 18.35 -18.44
CA HIS A 15 -4.53 17.72 -19.41
C HIS A 15 -4.04 16.35 -18.92
N ARG A 16 -4.83 15.64 -18.10
CA ARG A 16 -4.43 14.37 -17.48
C ARG A 16 -4.15 13.28 -18.53
N ASP A 17 -4.92 13.27 -19.60
CA ASP A 17 -4.77 12.40 -20.76
C ASP A 17 -3.41 12.54 -21.46
N VAL A 18 -2.83 13.75 -21.43
CA VAL A 18 -1.47 14.02 -21.94
C VAL A 18 -0.41 13.80 -20.86
N LEU A 19 -0.69 14.19 -19.61
CA LEU A 19 0.27 14.12 -18.50
C LEU A 19 0.59 12.67 -18.11
N ILE A 20 -0.41 11.79 -18.05
CA ILE A 20 -0.22 10.40 -17.62
C ILE A 20 0.75 9.64 -18.54
N PRO A 21 0.59 9.64 -19.88
CA PRO A 21 1.55 8.98 -20.77
C PRO A 21 2.99 9.50 -20.64
N LEU A 22 3.17 10.80 -20.36
CA LEU A 22 4.50 11.39 -20.13
C LEU A 22 5.13 10.86 -18.84
N LEU A 23 4.37 10.83 -17.75
CA LEU A 23 4.83 10.28 -16.47
C LEU A 23 5.11 8.80 -16.59
N THR A 24 4.20 8.03 -17.20
CA THR A 24 4.39 6.60 -17.45
C THR A 24 5.70 6.35 -18.17
N ARG A 25 5.94 7.03 -19.31
CA ARG A 25 7.18 6.87 -20.06
C ARG A 25 8.42 7.23 -19.23
N ALA A 26 8.35 8.28 -18.40
CA ALA A 26 9.46 8.68 -17.54
C ALA A 26 9.74 7.68 -16.40
N THR A 27 8.74 6.92 -15.97
CA THR A 27 8.85 5.94 -14.87
C THR A 27 9.01 4.50 -15.36
N LEU A 28 8.83 4.22 -16.66
CA LEU A 28 8.80 2.84 -17.20
C LEU A 28 10.09 2.07 -16.94
N ASP A 29 11.24 2.74 -16.99
CA ASP A 29 12.55 2.10 -16.84
C ASP A 29 13.00 1.99 -15.36
N TRP A 30 12.15 2.39 -14.42
CA TRP A 30 12.44 2.28 -12.99
C TRP A 30 11.91 0.97 -12.42
N ALA A 31 12.70 0.36 -11.53
CA ALA A 31 12.14 -0.63 -10.61
C ALA A 31 11.19 0.06 -9.62
N LYS A 32 10.13 -0.65 -9.23
CA LYS A 32 9.10 -0.14 -8.29
C LYS A 32 9.70 0.41 -6.99
N ALA A 33 10.63 -0.34 -6.39
CA ALA A 33 11.26 0.01 -5.12
C ALA A 33 12.12 1.28 -5.24
N ASP A 34 12.98 1.32 -6.26
CA ASP A 34 13.89 2.45 -6.51
C ASP A 34 13.12 3.75 -6.78
N LEU A 35 12.02 3.68 -7.54
CA LEU A 35 11.18 4.85 -7.79
C LEU A 35 10.49 5.32 -6.51
N TYR A 36 9.99 4.39 -5.71
CA TYR A 36 9.36 4.71 -4.44
C TYR A 36 10.33 5.41 -3.48
N GLU A 37 11.54 4.86 -3.31
CA GLU A 37 12.60 5.47 -2.48
C GLU A 37 12.99 6.87 -2.99
N ALA A 38 13.16 7.03 -4.31
CA ALA A 38 13.49 8.33 -4.90
C ALA A 38 12.40 9.39 -4.66
N LEU A 39 11.12 9.01 -4.73
CA LEU A 39 9.99 9.89 -4.45
C LEU A 39 9.89 10.24 -2.96
N GLU A 40 10.15 9.28 -2.08
CA GLU A 40 10.19 9.49 -0.63
C GLU A 40 11.29 10.50 -0.24
N VAL A 41 12.51 10.33 -0.76
CA VAL A 41 13.62 11.28 -0.57
C VAL A 41 13.27 12.68 -1.09
N ALA A 42 12.53 12.76 -2.19
CA ALA A 42 12.05 14.02 -2.75
C ALA A 42 10.86 14.64 -1.98
N GLY A 43 10.34 13.97 -0.94
CA GLY A 43 9.18 14.40 -0.18
C GLY A 43 7.86 14.33 -0.96
N VAL A 44 7.81 13.53 -2.02
CA VAL A 44 6.63 13.33 -2.86
C VAL A 44 5.87 12.11 -2.35
N PRO A 45 4.62 12.25 -1.86
CA PRO A 45 3.84 11.11 -1.41
C PRO A 45 3.61 10.10 -2.54
N ALA A 46 4.08 8.87 -2.33
CA ALA A 46 3.91 7.75 -3.22
C ALA A 46 3.70 6.48 -2.38
N GLY A 47 3.32 5.38 -3.03
CA GLY A 47 3.22 4.08 -2.38
C GLY A 47 3.24 2.97 -3.42
N PRO A 48 3.92 1.85 -3.15
CA PRO A 48 3.94 0.72 -4.07
C PRO A 48 2.56 0.08 -4.17
N ILE A 49 2.21 -0.39 -5.36
CA ILE A 49 1.10 -1.34 -5.51
C ILE A 49 1.63 -2.72 -5.10
N ASN A 50 1.18 -3.19 -3.95
CA ASN A 50 1.64 -4.45 -3.37
C ASN A 50 0.73 -5.63 -3.76
N THR A 51 1.35 -6.76 -4.07
CA THR A 51 0.69 -8.07 -4.07
C THR A 51 0.31 -8.47 -2.65
N VAL A 52 -0.58 -9.45 -2.50
CA VAL A 52 -0.97 -9.97 -1.17
C VAL A 52 0.25 -10.50 -0.40
N ALA A 53 1.19 -11.15 -1.08
CA ALA A 53 2.42 -11.64 -0.46
C ALA A 53 3.30 -10.49 0.06
N GLU A 54 3.45 -9.42 -0.73
CA GLU A 54 4.18 -8.21 -0.31
C GLU A 54 3.50 -7.50 0.86
N VAL A 55 2.16 -7.45 0.90
CA VAL A 55 1.43 -6.90 2.05
C VAL A 55 1.76 -7.67 3.33
N PHE A 56 1.78 -9.00 3.31
CA PHE A 56 2.12 -9.78 4.52
C PHE A 56 3.60 -9.70 4.92
N ALA A 57 4.48 -9.34 3.99
CA ALA A 57 5.89 -9.08 4.26
C ALA A 57 6.17 -7.63 4.70
N ASP A 58 5.18 -6.73 4.62
CA ASP A 58 5.35 -5.31 4.90
C ASP A 58 5.70 -5.06 6.38
N PRO A 59 6.73 -4.25 6.69
CA PRO A 59 7.14 -3.98 8.07
C PRO A 59 6.03 -3.43 8.95
N GLN A 60 5.11 -2.63 8.41
CA GLN A 60 3.98 -2.09 9.15
C GLN A 60 2.94 -3.19 9.43
N VAL A 61 2.68 -4.09 8.48
CA VAL A 61 1.77 -5.23 8.69
C VAL A 61 2.29 -6.16 9.79
N LEU A 62 3.61 -6.42 9.79
CA LEU A 62 4.30 -7.20 10.81
C LEU A 62 4.29 -6.49 12.18
N ALA A 63 4.68 -5.22 12.22
CA ALA A 63 4.71 -4.41 13.46
C ALA A 63 3.31 -4.26 14.07
N ARG A 64 2.27 -4.24 13.23
CA ARG A 64 0.87 -4.19 13.67
C ARG A 64 0.30 -5.57 13.99
N GLY A 65 1.03 -6.67 13.82
CA GLY A 65 0.55 -8.02 14.15
C GLY A 65 -0.77 -8.37 13.45
N LEU A 66 -0.94 -7.94 12.20
CA LEU A 66 -2.19 -8.12 11.46
C LEU A 66 -2.34 -9.54 10.89
N GLN A 67 -1.24 -10.27 10.72
CA GLN A 67 -1.27 -11.69 10.40
C GLN A 67 -1.29 -12.50 11.69
N ILE A 68 -2.25 -13.42 11.80
CA ILE A 68 -2.40 -14.31 12.96
C ILE A 68 -2.47 -15.76 12.51
N VAL A 69 -2.18 -16.66 13.44
CA VAL A 69 -2.43 -18.09 13.30
C VAL A 69 -3.23 -18.56 14.51
N ARG A 70 -4.29 -19.36 14.27
CA ARG A 70 -5.14 -19.99 15.29
C ARG A 70 -5.35 -21.44 14.92
N ASP A 71 -4.98 -22.36 15.81
CA ASP A 71 -5.07 -23.81 15.59
C ASP A 71 -4.45 -24.25 14.24
N GLY A 72 -3.32 -23.64 13.86
CA GLY A 72 -2.62 -23.91 12.60
C GLY A 72 -3.21 -23.23 11.36
N LEU A 73 -4.34 -22.52 11.47
CA LEU A 73 -4.97 -21.81 10.37
C LEU A 73 -4.54 -20.33 10.33
N PRO A 74 -4.06 -19.82 9.18
CA PRO A 74 -3.74 -18.41 9.02
C PRO A 74 -5.01 -17.56 8.95
N GLY A 75 -4.93 -16.34 9.46
CA GLY A 75 -6.02 -15.37 9.41
C GLY A 75 -5.53 -13.93 9.49
N LEU A 76 -6.47 -13.00 9.35
CA LEU A 76 -6.26 -11.57 9.54
C LEU A 76 -6.82 -11.16 10.91
N ALA A 77 -6.05 -10.43 11.70
CA ALA A 77 -6.55 -9.82 12.92
C ALA A 77 -7.41 -8.58 12.61
N SER A 78 -8.27 -8.20 13.55
CA SER A 78 -8.95 -6.90 13.49
C SER A 78 -7.93 -5.77 13.51
N PRO A 79 -8.10 -4.71 12.69
CA PRO A 79 -7.24 -3.53 12.74
C PRO A 79 -7.53 -2.65 13.97
N ILE A 80 -8.57 -2.95 14.75
CA ILE A 80 -9.04 -2.18 15.91
C ILE A 80 -8.25 -2.57 17.16
N VAL A 81 -7.70 -1.55 17.83
CA VAL A 81 -7.01 -1.66 19.12
C VAL A 81 -7.71 -0.71 20.10
N ILE A 82 -8.10 -1.20 21.27
CA ILE A 82 -8.79 -0.46 22.33
C ILE A 82 -7.99 -0.65 23.62
N ASP A 83 -7.59 0.45 24.26
CA ASP A 83 -6.79 0.43 25.49
C ASP A 83 -5.50 -0.40 25.41
N GLY A 84 -4.90 -0.45 24.21
CA GLY A 84 -3.70 -1.24 23.93
C GLY A 84 -3.99 -2.70 23.55
N GLU A 85 -5.21 -3.18 23.75
CA GLU A 85 -5.63 -4.55 23.44
C GLU A 85 -6.20 -4.67 22.03
N ARG A 86 -5.78 -5.71 21.30
CA ARG A 86 -6.28 -5.98 19.96
C ARG A 86 -7.60 -6.75 20.01
N MET A 87 -8.61 -6.25 19.31
CA MET A 87 -9.93 -6.87 19.28
C MET A 87 -9.98 -8.06 18.31
N VAL A 88 -9.40 -9.20 18.68
CA VAL A 88 -9.31 -10.40 17.84
C VAL A 88 -9.64 -11.65 18.64
N SER A 89 -10.31 -12.63 18.02
CA SER A 89 -10.60 -13.89 18.68
C SER A 89 -9.31 -14.67 18.96
N ASP A 90 -9.29 -15.32 20.12
CA ASP A 90 -8.28 -16.29 20.55
C ASP A 90 -8.53 -17.70 19.96
N ARG A 91 -9.69 -17.94 19.36
CA ARG A 91 -10.09 -19.24 18.82
C ARG A 91 -10.11 -19.24 17.30
N ALA A 92 -9.82 -20.39 16.69
CA ALA A 92 -10.07 -20.58 15.28
C ALA A 92 -11.57 -20.68 14.97
N SER A 93 -11.93 -20.48 13.70
CA SER A 93 -13.27 -20.79 13.21
C SER A 93 -13.61 -22.26 13.52
N PRO A 94 -14.85 -22.56 13.93
CA PRO A 94 -15.25 -23.94 14.17
C PRO A 94 -15.08 -24.76 12.89
N SER A 95 -14.63 -26.00 13.02
CA SER A 95 -14.61 -26.94 11.90
C SER A 95 -16.03 -27.09 11.34
N ARG A 96 -16.14 -27.22 10.02
CA ARG A 96 -17.43 -27.52 9.39
C ARG A 96 -17.83 -28.92 9.87
N ALA A 97 -18.80 -29.01 10.77
CA ALA A 97 -19.34 -30.29 11.21
C ALA A 97 -19.78 -31.08 9.96
N GLY A 98 -19.24 -32.29 9.82
CA GLY A 98 -19.70 -33.29 8.86
C GLY A 98 -21.00 -33.93 9.32
#